data_AF-A0A7V6V5V3-F1
#
_entry.id   AF-A0A7V6V5V3-F1
#
_cell.length_a   1.000
_cell.length_b   1.000
_cell.length_c   1.000
_cell.angle_alpha   90.00
_cell.angle_beta   90.00
_cell.angle_gamma   90.00
#
_symmetry.space_group_name_H-M   'P 1'
#
loop_
_entity.id
_entity.type
_entity.pdbx_description
1 polymer ?
#
loop_
_entity_poly.entity_id
_entity_poly.type
_entity_poly.pdbx_seq_one_letter_code
_entity_poly.pdbx_strand_id
1 'polypeptide(L)'
;DLAYHPLVEEMVSSEINAVNSQLADFETIKRFKIIPRKFTEDRDELTPTLKIKNRVVVKHYPEEVESLYSEKVQDSTLSSASS
;
A
#
# COMPACT_ATOMS: atom_id res chain seq x y z
N ASP A 1 16.76 -9.15 -8.71
CA ASP A 1 15.39 -8.78 -9.10
C ASP A 1 15.20 -7.29 -8.80
N LEU A 2 14.70 -6.50 -9.76
CA LEU A 2 14.69 -5.02 -9.68
C LEU A 2 13.61 -4.48 -8.72
N ALA A 3 12.51 -5.22 -8.55
CA ALA A 3 11.40 -4.80 -7.69
C ALA A 3 11.77 -4.72 -6.20
N TYR A 4 12.83 -5.43 -5.79
CA TYR A 4 13.37 -5.40 -4.44
C TYR A 4 14.65 -4.56 -4.33
N HIS A 5 15.01 -3.84 -5.39
CA HIS A 5 16.21 -3.01 -5.35
C HIS A 5 15.94 -1.80 -4.42
N PRO A 6 16.83 -1.49 -3.45
CA PRO A 6 16.61 -0.41 -2.49
C PRO A 6 16.25 0.94 -3.13
N LEU A 7 16.84 1.24 -4.29
CA LEU A 7 16.52 2.45 -5.05
C LEU A 7 15.05 2.55 -5.49
N VAL A 8 14.40 1.44 -5.83
CA VAL A 8 12.98 1.47 -6.24
C VAL A 8 12.09 1.76 -5.04
N GLU A 9 12.41 1.18 -3.88
CA GLU A 9 11.70 1.46 -2.64
C GLU A 9 11.87 2.92 -2.20
N GLU A 10 13.09 3.46 -2.30
CA GLU A 10 13.38 4.86 -2.00
C GLU A 10 12.63 5.83 -2.91
N MET A 11 12.63 5.58 -4.22
CA MET A 11 11.90 6.41 -5.19
C MET A 11 10.39 6.43 -4.91
N VAL A 12 9.80 5.26 -4.64
CA VAL A 12 8.37 5.16 -4.32
C VAL A 12 8.06 5.83 -2.98
N SER A 13 8.91 5.64 -1.97
CA SER A 13 8.76 6.29 -0.67
C SER A 13 8.81 7.82 -0.77
N SER A 14 9.73 8.36 -1.58
CA SER A 14 9.82 9.81 -1.82
C SER A 14 8.55 10.38 -2.43
N GLU A 15 7.97 9.69 -3.42
CA GLU A 15 6.72 10.12 -4.05
C GLU A 15 5.54 10.06 -3.06
N ILE A 16 5.45 8.98 -2.27
CA ILE A 16 4.43 8.85 -1.23
C ILE A 16 4.54 9.99 -0.21
N ASN A 17 5.76 10.37 0.20
CA ASN A 17 5.97 11.49 1.12
C ASN A 17 5.52 12.82 0.51
N ALA A 18 5.77 13.05 -0.78
CA ALA A 18 5.32 14.24 -1.48
C ALA A 18 3.78 14.31 -1.53
N VAL A 19 3.10 13.20 -1.79
CA VAL A 19 1.63 13.13 -1.75
C VAL A 19 1.09 13.34 -0.33
N ASN A 20 1.64 12.63 0.65
CA ASN A 20 1.23 12.74 2.06
C ASN A 20 1.39 14.17 2.60
N SER A 21 2.35 14.96 2.10
CA SER A 21 2.53 16.37 2.51
C SER A 21 1.34 17.28 2.16
N GLN A 22 0.46 16.82 1.27
CA GLN A 22 -0.72 17.55 0.81
C GLN A 22 -2.02 17.00 1.40
N LEU A 23 -1.96 15.88 2.13
CA LEU A 23 -3.12 15.19 2.69
C LEU A 23 -3.26 15.46 4.18
N ALA A 24 -4.49 15.39 4.70
CA ALA A 24 -4.70 15.40 6.14
C ALA A 24 -4.21 14.08 6.75
N ASP A 25 -3.80 14.10 8.03
CA ASP A 25 -3.20 12.96 8.72
C ASP A 25 -4.00 11.65 8.59
N PHE A 26 -5.34 11.74 8.57
CA PHE A 26 -6.24 10.58 8.45
C PHE A 26 -6.31 9.98 7.05
N GLU A 27 -5.88 10.70 6.00
CA GLU A 27 -5.85 10.24 4.60
C GLU A 27 -4.45 9.82 4.16
N THR A 28 -3.44 9.99 5.01
CA THR A 28 -2.05 9.67 4.67
C THR A 28 -1.83 8.17 4.47
N ILE A 29 -0.98 7.85 3.49
CA ILE A 29 -0.49 6.50 3.24
C ILE A 29 0.58 6.20 4.29
N LYS A 30 0.23 5.39 5.29
CA LYS A 30 1.15 5.04 6.38
C LYS A 30 2.16 3.96 6.01
N ARG A 31 1.75 3.00 5.16
CA ARG A 31 2.52 1.82 4.80
C ARG A 31 2.19 1.39 3.38
N PHE A 32 3.17 0.84 2.66
CA PHE A 32 3.00 0.31 1.32
C PHE A 32 3.89 -0.92 1.12
N LYS A 33 3.53 -1.76 0.14
CA LYS A 33 4.34 -2.91 -0.28
C LYS A 33 4.45 -2.92 -1.80
N ILE A 34 5.66 -3.15 -2.30
CA ILE A 34 5.91 -3.32 -3.73
C ILE A 34 5.76 -4.80 -4.07
N ILE A 35 4.90 -5.08 -5.04
CA ILE A 35 4.68 -6.42 -5.57
C ILE A 35 5.53 -6.57 -6.84
N PRO A 36 6.39 -7.61 -6.95
CA PRO A 36 7.37 -7.73 -8.04
C PRO A 36 6.78 -8.15 -9.38
N ARG A 37 5.44 -8.25 -9.48
CA ARG A 37 4.73 -8.62 -10.69
C ARG A 37 3.57 -7.68 -10.97
N LYS A 38 3.23 -7.55 -12.25
CA LYS A 38 2.04 -6.85 -12.69
C LYS A 38 0.78 -7.64 -12.33
N PHE A 39 -0.32 -6.91 -12.13
CA PHE A 39 -1.66 -7.51 -12.11
C PHE A 39 -2.07 -7.90 -13.53
N THR A 40 -2.85 -8.98 -13.63
CA THR A 40 -3.20 -9.59 -14.92
C THR A 40 -4.66 -10.00 -14.96
N GLU A 41 -5.28 -9.93 -16.14
CA GLU A 41 -6.63 -10.46 -16.38
C GLU A 41 -6.70 -11.99 -16.21
N ASP A 42 -5.65 -12.73 -16.61
CA ASP A 42 -5.58 -14.19 -16.49
C ASP A 42 -5.73 -14.70 -15.05
N ARG A 43 -5.36 -13.85 -14.08
CA ARG A 43 -5.48 -14.13 -12.64
C ARG A 43 -6.73 -13.47 -12.03
N ASP A 44 -7.64 -12.97 -12.85
CA ASP A 44 -8.85 -12.27 -12.41
C ASP A 44 -8.57 -11.01 -11.55
N GLU A 45 -7.36 -10.45 -11.62
CA GLU A 45 -6.96 -9.29 -10.82
C GLU A 45 -7.36 -7.97 -11.49
N LEU A 46 -7.59 -8.01 -12.80
CA LEU A 46 -8.05 -6.89 -13.61
C LEU A 46 -9.40 -7.23 -14.27
N THR A 47 -10.23 -6.22 -14.50
CA THR A 47 -11.36 -6.32 -15.43
C THR A 47 -10.85 -6.35 -16.88
N PRO A 48 -11.69 -6.75 -17.85
CA PRO A 48 -11.39 -6.55 -19.28
C PRO A 48 -11.13 -5.10 -19.68
N THR A 49 -11.48 -4.15 -18.81
CA THR A 49 -11.22 -2.71 -18.95
C THR A 49 -10.00 -2.25 -18.12
N LEU A 50 -9.15 -3.17 -17.69
CA LEU A 50 -7.93 -2.96 -16.89
C LEU A 50 -8.14 -2.31 -15.51
N LYS A 51 -9.37 -2.30 -15.00
CA LYS A 51 -9.63 -1.85 -13.62
C LYS A 51 -9.23 -2.93 -12.63
N ILE A 52 -8.57 -2.53 -11.55
CA ILE A 52 -8.14 -3.45 -10.49
C ILE A 52 -9.36 -4.01 -9.75
N LYS A 53 -9.42 -5.33 -9.58
CA LYS A 53 -10.37 -6.01 -8.71
C LYS A 53 -9.76 -6.15 -7.31
N ASN A 54 -9.87 -5.09 -6.50
CA ASN A 54 -9.25 -5.01 -5.17
C ASN A 54 -9.46 -6.27 -4.31
N ARG A 55 -10.69 -6.81 -4.28
CA ARG A 55 -11.02 -8.01 -3.51
C ARG A 55 -10.20 -9.25 -3.94
N VAL A 56 -9.95 -9.40 -5.23
CA VAL A 56 -9.18 -10.54 -5.78
C VAL A 56 -7.69 -10.34 -5.49
N VAL A 57 -7.18 -9.13 -5.73
CA VAL A 57 -5.79 -8.78 -5.43
C VAL A 57 -5.46 -9.04 -3.97
N VAL A 58 -6.24 -8.51 -3.02
CA VAL A 58 -6.02 -8.71 -1.58
C VAL A 58 -6.04 -10.20 -1.22
N LYS A 59 -6.92 -10.99 -1.83
CA LYS A 59 -6.97 -12.45 -1.61
C LYS A 59 -5.73 -13.18 -2.15
N HIS A 60 -5.08 -12.65 -3.18
CA HIS A 60 -3.90 -13.26 -3.79
C HIS A 60 -2.60 -12.93 -3.05
N TYR A 61 -2.60 -11.92 -2.18
CA TYR A 61 -1.42 -11.45 -1.43
C TYR A 61 -1.69 -11.36 0.08
N PRO A 62 -2.13 -12.45 0.74
CA PRO A 62 -2.50 -12.42 2.14
C PRO A 62 -1.29 -12.08 3.03
N GLU A 63 -0.11 -12.60 2.72
CA GLU A 63 1.11 -12.37 3.51
C GLU A 63 1.59 -10.92 3.43
N GLU A 64 1.58 -10.34 2.23
CA GLU A 64 1.96 -8.94 2.04
C GLU A 64 0.97 -8.01 2.71
N VAL A 65 -0.32 -8.28 2.58
CA VAL A 65 -1.37 -7.51 3.25
C VAL A 65 -1.23 -7.66 4.77
N GLU A 66 -1.04 -8.87 5.28
CA GLU A 66 -0.82 -9.11 6.70
C GLU A 66 0.42 -8.36 7.20
N SER A 67 1.54 -8.39 6.48
CA SER A 67 2.76 -7.67 6.85
C SER A 67 2.55 -6.16 7.02
N LEU A 68 1.64 -5.56 6.24
CA LEU A 68 1.29 -4.14 6.35
C LEU A 68 0.54 -3.82 7.65
N TYR A 69 -0.14 -4.80 8.26
CA TYR A 69 -0.94 -4.61 9.47
C TYR A 69 -0.35 -5.28 10.72
N SER A 70 0.51 -6.29 10.57
CA SER A 70 1.06 -7.11 11.66
C SER A 70 2.22 -6.44 12.39
N GLU A 71 2.97 -5.57 11.72
CA GLU A 71 3.93 -4.70 12.40
C GLU A 71 3.16 -3.72 13.28
N LYS A 72 3.21 -3.98 14.60
CA LYS A 72 2.41 -3.34 15.64
C LYS A 72 1.96 -1.92 15.29
N VAL A 73 0.65 -1.76 15.33
CA VAL A 73 -0.06 -0.50 15.49
C VAL A 73 0.60 0.32 16.61
N GLN A 74 1.56 1.19 16.24
CA GLN A 74 2.00 2.33 17.06
C GLN A 74 1.33 3.62 16.58
N ASP A 75 0.14 3.52 15.97
CA ASP A 75 -0.81 4.63 15.89
C ASP A 75 -1.55 4.75 17.23
N SER A 76 -0.78 4.92 18.30
CA SER A 76 -1.28 5.31 19.61
C SER A 76 -1.50 6.82 19.63
N THR A 77 -2.44 7.35 18.85
CA THR A 77 -3.03 8.69 19.06
C THR A 77 -4.20 8.90 18.11
N LEU A 78 -5.31 8.20 18.37
CA LEU A 78 -6.60 8.85 18.12
C LEU A 78 -6.63 10.06 19.04
N SER A 79 -6.55 11.23 18.40
CA SER A 79 -7.01 12.52 18.87
C SER A 79 -8.26 12.38 19.78
N SER A 80 -8.03 12.26 21.08
CA SER A 80 -8.96 12.67 22.13
C SER A 80 -8.23 13.63 23.06
N ALA A 81 -7.79 14.76 22.51
CA ALA A 81 -7.66 15.98 23.29
C ALA A 81 -9.03 16.66 23.30
N SER A 82 -9.60 16.74 24.50
CA SER A 82 -10.22 17.95 25.02
C SER A 82 -11.34 18.59 24.18
N SER A 83 -12.58 18.22 24.49
CA SER A 83 -13.55 19.08 25.17
C SER A 83 -14.75 18.27 25.65
#